data_AF-A0A7S1BGH6-F1
#
_entry.id   AF-A0A7S1BGH6-F1
#
_cell.length_a   1.000
_cell.length_b   1.000
_cell.length_c   1.000
_cell.angle_alpha   90.00
_cell.angle_beta   90.00
_cell.angle_gamma   90.00
#
_symmetry.space_group_name_H-M   'P 1'
#
loop_
_entity.id
_entity.type
_entity.pdbx_description
1 polymer ?
#
loop_
_entity_poly.entity_id
_entity_poly.type
_entity_poly.pdbx_seq_one_letter_code
_entity_poly.pdbx_strand_id
1 'polypeptide(L)'
;VLLDGRALEEEGGRLEFLAALRRVADMRGELAVAFVGSKEGYGKYELEEGLAMGAAAGDGSVARLLEGLAERQEKAYERLYRWLLVHLRLDVPAVHPPALSSAGPSDDILDDALSAPSVHAVMCALRAAPSYHTHATELIAGERRRVVARRFLTALTLGIDGRPALEVGAHDPAGYVGEMLAYCHRTLSVERELARGLLGKEDGEGTDGRRNKEEEEKSNSYLAPDLDSEDIVILMEPIDMLHHAMGGVARPLQSRIFQVISSLRQEYNHAGSDKISDSKSSARRQVSDALSGTPDQTTMLEFSEPASRHSITALYSICGLLLFYRGAIAKAIARLCPNVEAEEEPQPSKGESGQEREDGEDEEDRVSSALQDAIL
;
A
#
# COMPACT_ATOMS: atom_id res chain seq x y z
N VAL A 1 3.48 31.31 25.63
CA VAL A 1 2.26 30.94 26.39
C VAL A 1 1.39 29.99 25.59
N LEU A 2 1.00 30.31 24.35
CA LEU A 2 0.16 29.42 23.53
C LEU A 2 0.85 28.16 22.95
N LEU A 3 2.18 28.16 22.87
CA LEU A 3 2.96 26.96 22.51
C LEU A 3 3.32 26.09 23.72
N ASP A 4 2.63 26.26 24.86
CA ASP A 4 2.91 25.47 26.06
C ASP A 4 2.37 24.03 25.92
N GLY A 5 3.10 23.04 26.45
CA GLY A 5 2.89 21.62 26.15
C GLY A 5 1.53 21.07 26.60
N ARG A 6 0.87 21.72 27.57
CA ARG A 6 -0.43 21.31 28.10
C ARG A 6 -1.58 21.48 27.11
N ALA A 7 -1.41 22.31 26.07
CA ALA A 7 -2.45 22.53 25.07
C ALA A 7 -2.69 21.29 24.19
N LEU A 8 -1.76 20.32 24.15
CA LEU A 8 -1.90 19.10 23.34
C LEU A 8 -2.77 18.01 23.99
N GLU A 9 -3.17 18.18 25.25
CA GLU A 9 -3.98 17.19 25.99
C GLU A 9 -5.47 17.26 25.64
N GLU A 10 -6.00 18.45 25.32
CA GLU A 10 -7.40 18.66 24.94
C GLU A 10 -7.56 18.89 23.42
N GLU A 11 -8.68 18.47 22.82
CA GLU A 11 -8.94 18.71 21.38
C GLU A 11 -8.97 20.20 21.03
N GLY A 12 -9.62 21.03 21.85
CA GLY A 12 -9.67 22.48 21.65
C GLY A 12 -8.28 23.11 21.72
N GLY A 13 -7.47 22.69 22.69
CA GLY A 13 -6.09 23.17 22.83
C GLY A 13 -5.19 22.78 21.65
N ARG A 14 -5.39 21.60 21.04
CA ARG A 14 -4.62 21.15 19.87
C ARG A 14 -4.84 22.05 18.65
N LEU A 15 -6.08 22.42 18.37
CA LEU A 15 -6.41 23.32 17.25
C LEU A 15 -5.85 24.73 17.49
N GLU A 16 -5.94 25.24 18.72
CA GLU A 16 -5.35 26.53 19.09
C GLU A 16 -3.82 26.52 18.97
N PHE A 17 -3.18 25.42 19.37
CA PHE A 17 -1.74 25.23 19.24
C PHE A 17 -1.31 25.25 17.76
N LEU A 18 -2.01 24.49 16.90
CA LEU A 18 -1.72 24.47 15.45
C LEU A 18 -1.95 25.85 14.81
N ALA A 19 -3.02 26.54 15.18
CA ALA A 19 -3.28 27.91 14.71
C ALA A 19 -2.19 28.89 15.18
N ALA A 20 -1.70 28.74 16.41
CA ALA A 20 -0.58 29.54 16.93
C ALA A 20 0.73 29.24 16.19
N LEU A 21 1.01 27.97 15.88
CA LEU A 21 2.18 27.56 15.12
C LEU A 21 2.15 28.12 13.69
N ARG A 22 1.00 28.07 13.02
CA ARG A 22 0.82 28.67 11.68
C ARG A 22 1.09 30.18 11.72
N ARG A 23 0.51 30.91 12.67
CA ARG A 23 0.80 32.35 12.84
C ARG A 23 2.29 32.62 13.06
N VAL A 24 3.00 31.79 13.81
CA VAL A 24 4.45 31.94 14.02
C VAL A 24 5.23 31.70 12.73
N ALA A 25 4.83 30.71 11.93
CA ALA A 25 5.43 30.46 10.62
C ALA A 25 5.17 31.62 9.65
N ASP A 26 3.94 32.14 9.59
CA ASP A 26 3.56 33.28 8.76
C ASP A 26 4.38 34.53 9.15
N MET A 27 4.44 34.86 10.44
CA MET A 27 5.26 35.97 10.96
C MET A 27 6.75 35.80 10.61
N ARG A 28 7.29 34.58 10.68
CA ARG A 28 8.69 34.30 10.34
C ARG A 28 8.93 34.49 8.84
N GLY A 29 8.00 34.04 8.00
CA GLY A 29 8.04 34.21 6.55
C GLY A 29 8.01 35.68 6.14
N GLU A 30 7.04 36.44 6.67
CA GLU A 30 6.92 37.89 6.42
C GLU A 30 8.16 38.65 6.86
N LEU A 31 8.70 38.33 8.05
CA LEU A 31 9.88 39.00 8.58
C LEU A 31 11.15 38.63 7.80
N ALA A 32 11.27 37.38 7.34
CA ALA A 32 12.37 36.97 6.47
C ALA A 32 12.33 37.71 5.12
N VAL A 33 11.15 37.83 4.50
CA VAL A 33 10.97 38.60 3.25
C VAL A 33 11.26 40.09 3.46
N ALA A 34 10.80 40.67 4.57
CA ALA A 34 11.06 42.06 4.90
C ALA A 34 12.56 42.34 5.17
N PHE A 35 13.27 41.38 5.76
CA PHE A 35 14.69 41.50 6.11
C PHE A 35 15.63 41.25 4.92
N VAL A 36 15.32 40.26 4.08
CA VAL A 36 16.10 39.95 2.86
C VAL A 36 15.76 40.92 1.71
N GLY A 37 14.59 41.57 1.78
CA GLY A 37 14.10 42.50 0.78
C GLY A 37 13.43 41.76 -0.38
N SER A 38 12.30 42.31 -0.84
CA SER A 38 11.63 41.88 -2.07
C SER A 38 12.56 42.14 -3.26
N LYS A 39 13.39 41.16 -3.60
CA LYS A 39 14.09 41.09 -4.89
C LYS A 39 13.73 39.77 -5.55
N GLU A 40 12.72 39.83 -6.39
CA GLU A 40 12.55 38.84 -7.46
C GLU A 40 13.88 38.70 -8.20
N GLY A 41 14.47 37.50 -8.15
CA GLY A 41 15.50 37.09 -9.13
C GLY A 41 16.96 37.03 -8.69
N TYR A 42 17.31 36.62 -7.47
CA TYR A 42 18.70 36.25 -7.14
C TYR A 42 18.78 34.90 -6.40
N GLY A 43 19.68 34.03 -6.87
CA GLY A 43 19.88 32.68 -6.35
C GLY A 43 20.49 32.65 -4.93
N LYS A 44 20.25 31.53 -4.23
CA LYS A 44 20.55 31.25 -2.81
C LYS A 44 21.96 31.61 -2.33
N TYR A 45 22.97 31.60 -3.21
CA TYR A 45 24.37 31.90 -2.86
C TYR A 45 24.60 33.37 -2.43
N GLU A 46 23.72 34.30 -2.81
CA GLU A 46 23.80 35.71 -2.40
C GLU A 46 22.85 36.05 -1.22
N LEU A 47 22.01 35.09 -0.81
CA LEU A 47 21.04 35.22 0.30
C LEU A 47 21.74 35.08 1.67
N GLU A 48 22.72 34.17 1.78
CA GLU A 48 23.60 34.08 2.94
C GLU A 48 24.54 35.29 3.06
N GLU A 49 25.00 35.83 1.92
CA GLU A 49 25.85 37.03 1.88
C GLU A 49 25.04 38.29 2.24
N GLY A 50 23.75 38.37 1.85
CA GLY A 50 22.82 39.42 2.26
C GLY A 50 22.45 39.37 3.74
N LEU A 51 22.27 38.17 4.32
CA LEU A 51 22.10 37.98 5.77
C LEU A 51 23.35 38.40 6.55
N ALA A 52 24.55 38.10 6.05
CA ALA A 52 25.82 38.53 6.64
C ALA A 52 26.04 40.05 6.51
N MET A 53 25.66 40.67 5.38
CA MET A 53 25.76 42.13 5.19
C MET A 53 24.72 42.90 6.00
N GLY A 54 23.50 42.37 6.13
CA GLY A 54 22.44 42.94 6.98
C GLY A 54 22.77 42.87 8.47
N ALA A 55 23.44 41.79 8.91
CA ALA A 55 23.96 41.67 10.28
C ALA A 55 25.07 42.69 10.59
N ALA A 56 25.88 43.06 9.59
CA ALA A 56 26.92 44.09 9.73
C ALA A 56 26.36 45.53 9.78
N ALA A 57 25.13 45.77 9.31
CA ALA A 57 24.52 47.09 9.22
C ALA A 57 23.87 47.60 10.52
N GLY A 58 23.87 46.82 11.60
CA GLY A 58 23.41 47.25 12.93
C GLY A 58 22.06 46.66 13.40
N ASP A 59 21.48 45.71 12.66
CA ASP A 59 20.16 45.14 12.97
C ASP A 59 20.20 43.71 13.52
N GLY A 60 21.19 43.43 14.37
CA GLY A 60 21.31 42.14 15.08
C GLY A 60 20.12 41.82 15.99
N SER A 61 19.20 42.76 16.19
CA SER A 61 17.94 42.54 16.91
C SER A 61 16.95 41.71 16.08
N VAL A 62 16.80 42.00 14.78
CA VAL A 62 15.89 41.26 13.89
C VAL A 62 16.42 39.86 13.61
N ALA A 63 17.72 39.72 13.37
CA ALA A 63 18.36 38.41 13.20
C ALA A 63 18.17 37.51 14.43
N ARG A 64 18.37 38.04 15.64
CA ARG A 64 18.10 37.30 16.90
C ARG A 64 16.64 36.96 17.09
N LEU A 65 15.72 37.81 16.62
CA LEU A 65 14.29 37.54 16.68
C LEU A 65 13.90 36.42 15.72
N LEU A 66 14.42 36.40 14.49
CA LEU A 66 14.24 35.32 13.53
C LEU A 66 14.76 33.98 14.08
N GLU A 67 15.96 33.98 14.67
CA GLU A 67 16.54 32.81 15.34
C GLU A 67 15.65 32.34 16.51
N GLY A 68 15.21 33.27 17.37
CA GLY A 68 14.32 32.96 18.49
C GLY A 68 12.93 32.46 18.07
N LEU A 69 12.41 32.87 16.90
CA LEU A 69 11.18 32.32 16.33
C LEU A 69 11.41 30.93 15.72
N ALA A 70 12.54 30.72 15.04
CA ALA A 70 12.92 29.44 14.48
C ALA A 70 13.06 28.37 15.57
N GLU A 71 13.76 28.66 16.68
CA GLU A 71 13.88 27.74 17.82
C GLU A 71 12.52 27.36 18.43
N ARG A 72 11.60 28.33 18.53
CA ARG A 72 10.25 28.09 19.07
C ARG A 72 9.42 27.23 18.13
N GLN A 73 9.56 27.46 16.83
CA GLN A 73 8.88 26.68 15.81
C GLN A 73 9.41 25.23 15.78
N GLU A 74 10.72 25.03 15.87
CA GLU A 74 11.33 23.70 15.94
C GLU A 74 10.86 22.92 17.18
N LYS A 75 10.92 23.54 18.36
CA LYS A 75 10.39 22.96 19.61
C LYS A 75 8.90 22.64 19.52
N ALA A 76 8.13 23.41 18.75
CA ALA A 76 6.72 23.13 18.53
C ALA A 76 6.51 21.90 17.62
N TYR A 77 7.24 21.79 16.51
CA TYR A 77 7.20 20.58 15.66
C TYR A 77 7.64 19.33 16.41
N GLU A 78 8.69 19.42 17.22
CA GLU A 78 9.16 18.31 18.04
C GLU A 78 8.08 17.81 19.03
N ARG A 79 7.28 18.73 19.60
CA ARG A 79 6.16 18.39 20.48
C ARG A 79 5.01 17.74 19.73
N LEU A 80 4.64 18.27 18.57
CA LEU A 80 3.62 17.66 17.71
C LEU A 80 4.01 16.25 17.29
N TYR A 81 5.26 16.08 16.90
CA TYR A 81 5.83 14.79 16.55
C TYR A 81 5.77 13.81 17.73
N ARG A 82 6.24 14.18 18.93
CA ARG A 82 6.12 13.31 20.12
C ARG A 82 4.68 12.97 20.45
N TRP A 83 3.78 13.95 20.40
CA TRP A 83 2.37 13.72 20.65
C TRP A 83 1.79 12.70 19.66
N LEU A 84 2.13 12.82 18.38
CA LEU A 84 1.69 11.90 17.34
C LEU A 84 2.15 10.47 17.63
N LEU A 85 3.42 10.28 18.00
CA LEU A 85 3.93 8.95 18.33
C LEU A 85 3.24 8.34 19.55
N VAL A 86 3.03 9.12 20.61
CA VAL A 86 2.32 8.65 21.81
C VAL A 86 0.87 8.31 21.48
N HIS A 87 0.20 9.17 20.73
CA HIS A 87 -1.21 9.01 20.36
C HIS A 87 -1.44 7.76 19.51
N LEU A 88 -0.56 7.53 18.53
CA LEU A 88 -0.58 6.35 17.66
C LEU A 88 0.12 5.13 18.27
N ARG A 89 0.68 5.25 19.49
CA ARG A 89 1.44 4.22 20.20
C ARG A 89 2.66 3.68 19.43
N LEU A 90 3.31 4.54 18.66
CA LEU A 90 4.49 4.22 17.84
C LEU A 90 5.81 4.27 18.63
N ASP A 91 5.80 4.78 19.88
CA ASP A 91 7.00 4.97 20.73
C ASP A 91 7.62 3.69 21.30
N VAL A 92 6.98 2.54 21.14
CA VAL A 92 7.46 1.29 21.75
C VAL A 92 8.19 0.45 20.69
N PRO A 93 9.53 0.25 20.78
CA PRO A 93 10.18 -0.76 19.97
C PRO A 93 9.59 -2.12 20.34
N ALA A 94 9.00 -2.80 19.36
CA ALA A 94 8.44 -4.14 19.52
C ALA A 94 9.57 -5.14 19.85
N VAL A 95 10.00 -5.18 21.12
CA VAL A 95 11.04 -6.08 21.62
C VAL A 95 10.57 -7.54 21.63
N HIS A 96 9.26 -7.78 21.48
CA HIS A 96 8.73 -9.10 21.19
C HIS A 96 7.67 -9.01 20.09
N PRO A 97 7.76 -9.82 19.02
CA PRO A 97 6.59 -10.08 18.20
C PRO A 97 5.53 -10.67 19.15
N PRO A 98 4.34 -10.05 19.30
CA PRO A 98 3.32 -10.66 20.11
C PRO A 98 3.07 -12.04 19.50
N ALA A 99 3.24 -13.07 20.34
CA ALA A 99 2.78 -14.41 20.00
C ALA A 99 1.33 -14.29 19.49
N LEU A 100 0.95 -15.17 18.58
CA LEU A 100 -0.35 -15.27 17.90
C LEU A 100 -1.57 -15.48 18.85
N SER A 101 -1.44 -15.10 20.12
CA SER A 101 -2.31 -15.41 21.23
C SER A 101 -2.92 -14.14 21.81
N SER A 102 -4.25 -14.11 21.72
CA SER A 102 -5.20 -13.21 22.36
C SER A 102 -5.15 -11.74 21.96
N ALA A 103 -6.24 -11.32 21.30
CA ALA A 103 -6.87 -10.01 21.46
C ALA A 103 -5.94 -8.93 22.05
N GLY A 104 -4.97 -8.49 21.24
CA GLY A 104 -4.36 -7.19 21.46
C GLY A 104 -5.45 -6.11 21.39
N PRO A 105 -5.20 -4.90 21.93
CA PRO A 105 -6.11 -3.77 21.70
C PRO A 105 -6.47 -3.76 20.22
N SER A 106 -7.77 -3.84 19.91
CA SER A 106 -8.30 -4.09 18.57
C SER A 106 -7.50 -3.30 17.54
N ASP A 107 -7.03 -3.95 16.47
CA ASP A 107 -6.35 -3.27 15.37
C ASP A 107 -7.18 -2.08 14.83
N ASP A 108 -8.49 -2.10 15.08
CA ASP A 108 -9.47 -1.03 14.83
C ASP A 108 -9.15 0.27 15.58
N ILE A 109 -8.51 0.20 16.75
CA ILE A 109 -8.08 1.38 17.52
C ILE A 109 -7.05 2.20 16.73
N LEU A 110 -6.17 1.54 15.97
CA LEU A 110 -5.19 2.27 15.15
C LEU A 110 -5.88 2.92 13.94
N ASP A 111 -6.85 2.22 13.31
CA ASP A 111 -7.63 2.78 12.20
C ASP A 111 -8.42 4.02 12.65
N ASP A 112 -9.08 3.93 13.81
CA ASP A 112 -9.83 5.03 14.42
C ASP A 112 -8.92 6.21 14.77
N ALA A 113 -7.75 5.93 15.35
CA ALA A 113 -6.78 6.96 15.71
C ALA A 113 -6.19 7.66 14.47
N LEU A 114 -5.86 6.91 13.41
CA LEU A 114 -5.36 7.48 12.16
C LEU A 114 -6.41 8.31 11.42
N SER A 115 -7.69 7.97 11.57
CA SER A 115 -8.82 8.70 10.98
C SER A 115 -9.16 9.98 11.77
N ALA A 116 -8.55 10.21 12.93
CA ALA A 116 -8.86 11.36 13.76
C ALA A 116 -8.40 12.67 13.09
N PRO A 117 -9.25 13.70 12.94
CA PRO A 117 -8.91 14.94 12.24
C PRO A 117 -7.69 15.66 12.84
N SER A 118 -7.44 15.50 14.14
CA SER A 118 -6.23 16.03 14.78
C SER A 118 -4.94 15.39 14.26
N VAL A 119 -4.95 14.10 13.91
CA VAL A 119 -3.79 13.40 13.33
C VAL A 119 -3.51 13.93 11.92
N HIS A 120 -4.55 14.09 11.09
CA HIS A 120 -4.41 14.71 9.77
C HIS A 120 -3.84 16.13 9.84
N ALA A 121 -4.37 16.96 10.73
CA ALA A 121 -3.91 18.33 10.91
C ALA A 121 -2.44 18.39 11.38
N VAL A 122 -2.04 17.48 12.28
CA VAL A 122 -0.65 17.35 12.75
C VAL A 122 0.27 16.90 11.62
N MET A 123 -0.12 15.88 10.84
CA MET A 123 0.65 15.40 9.69
C MET A 123 0.85 16.47 8.62
N CYS A 124 -0.20 17.26 8.36
CA CYS A 124 -0.14 18.42 7.48
C CYS A 124 0.85 19.47 8.01
N ALA A 125 0.76 19.83 9.29
CA ALA A 125 1.68 20.78 9.92
C ALA A 125 3.14 20.29 9.90
N LEU A 126 3.37 19.00 10.10
CA LEU A 126 4.72 18.40 10.08
C LEU A 126 5.36 18.43 8.68
N ARG A 127 4.62 18.63 7.58
CA ARG A 127 5.21 18.78 6.24
C ARG A 127 6.20 19.96 6.16
N ALA A 128 6.02 20.98 7.00
CA ALA A 128 6.94 22.11 7.13
C ALA A 128 8.25 21.75 7.89
N ALA A 129 8.35 20.53 8.44
CA ALA A 129 9.54 19.97 9.06
C ALA A 129 9.82 18.55 8.50
N PRO A 130 10.43 18.44 7.30
CA PRO A 130 10.52 17.20 6.53
C PRO A 130 11.14 16.01 7.26
N SER A 131 12.11 16.23 8.15
CA SER A 131 12.76 15.17 8.94
C SER A 131 11.78 14.46 9.87
N TYR A 132 10.96 15.22 10.61
CA TYR A 132 9.93 14.66 11.49
C TYR A 132 8.81 14.01 10.69
N HIS A 133 8.40 14.62 9.57
CA HIS A 133 7.36 14.06 8.72
C HIS A 133 7.78 12.70 8.15
N THR A 134 8.95 12.63 7.52
CA THR A 134 9.47 11.40 6.89
C THR A 134 9.54 10.26 7.89
N HIS A 135 10.15 10.51 9.05
CA HIS A 135 10.27 9.48 10.07
C HIS A 135 8.91 9.06 10.66
N ALA A 136 7.98 10.01 10.89
CA ALA A 136 6.63 9.68 11.32
C ALA A 136 5.90 8.81 10.28
N THR A 137 6.01 9.17 9.00
CA THR A 137 5.37 8.41 7.91
C THR A 137 5.94 6.99 7.79
N GLU A 138 7.25 6.81 7.92
CA GLU A 138 7.90 5.49 7.91
C GLU A 138 7.41 4.62 9.07
N LEU A 139 7.31 5.18 10.28
CA LEU A 139 6.79 4.46 11.44
C LEU A 139 5.33 4.03 11.25
N ILE A 140 4.48 4.93 10.74
CA ILE A 140 3.08 4.62 10.44
C ILE A 140 3.00 3.52 9.39
N ALA A 141 3.71 3.67 8.26
CA ALA A 141 3.72 2.67 7.19
C ALA A 141 4.22 1.30 7.66
N GLY A 142 5.25 1.29 8.51
CA GLY A 142 5.76 0.09 9.17
C GLY A 142 4.72 -0.59 10.06
N GLU A 143 3.97 0.16 10.86
CA GLU A 143 2.93 -0.42 11.70
C GLU A 143 1.71 -0.88 10.89
N ARG A 144 1.30 -0.12 9.86
CA ARG A 144 0.27 -0.55 8.90
C ARG A 144 0.60 -1.89 8.29
N ARG A 145 1.83 -2.06 7.79
CA ARG A 145 2.31 -3.33 7.23
C ARG A 145 2.13 -4.48 8.22
N ARG A 146 2.44 -4.28 9.50
CA ARG A 146 2.30 -5.31 10.53
C ARG A 146 0.83 -5.62 10.84
N VAL A 147 -0.01 -4.59 11.01
CA VAL A 147 -1.45 -4.75 11.25
C VAL A 147 -2.12 -5.51 10.10
N VAL A 148 -1.88 -5.08 8.86
CA VAL A 148 -2.44 -5.70 7.64
C VAL A 148 -2.01 -7.17 7.52
N ALA A 149 -0.73 -7.47 7.76
CA ALA A 149 -0.24 -8.85 7.75
C ALA A 149 -0.88 -9.71 8.86
N ARG A 150 -0.96 -9.19 10.09
CA ARG A 150 -1.59 -9.90 11.22
C ARG A 150 -3.06 -10.18 10.95
N ARG A 151 -3.82 -9.17 10.52
CA ARG A 151 -5.24 -9.31 10.16
C ARG A 151 -5.43 -10.36 9.07
N PHE A 152 -4.59 -10.37 8.03
CA PHE A 152 -4.68 -11.42 7.02
C PHE A 152 -4.44 -12.83 7.59
N LEU A 153 -3.43 -13.03 8.43
CA LEU A 153 -3.16 -14.32 9.06
C LEU A 153 -4.29 -14.76 10.02
N THR A 154 -4.87 -13.82 10.76
CA THR A 154 -6.04 -14.06 11.61
C THR A 154 -7.25 -14.45 10.75
N ALA A 155 -7.49 -13.77 9.64
CA ALA A 155 -8.55 -14.10 8.69
C ALA A 155 -8.38 -15.52 8.13
N LEU A 156 -7.14 -15.92 7.83
CA LEU A 156 -6.85 -17.26 7.34
C LEU A 156 -7.23 -18.35 8.34
N THR A 157 -6.87 -18.17 9.61
CA THR A 157 -6.85 -19.27 10.60
C THR A 157 -7.97 -19.23 11.62
N LEU A 158 -8.42 -18.05 12.03
CA LEU A 158 -9.39 -17.84 13.11
C LEU A 158 -10.70 -17.23 12.61
N GLY A 159 -10.66 -16.54 11.47
CA GLY A 159 -11.77 -15.72 10.99
C GLY A 159 -11.76 -14.32 11.62
N ILE A 160 -12.56 -13.43 11.05
CA ILE A 160 -12.65 -12.01 11.45
C ILE A 160 -14.11 -11.57 11.40
N ASP A 161 -14.54 -10.76 12.37
CA ASP A 161 -15.87 -10.12 12.42
C ASP A 161 -17.05 -11.09 12.27
N GLY A 162 -16.97 -12.23 12.96
CA GLY A 162 -18.00 -13.28 12.91
C GLY A 162 -18.05 -14.06 11.60
N ARG A 163 -17.11 -13.83 10.68
CA ARG A 163 -16.91 -14.69 9.50
C ARG A 163 -16.02 -15.88 9.87
N PRO A 164 -16.28 -17.07 9.31
CA PRO A 164 -15.42 -18.23 9.53
C PRO A 164 -14.01 -17.97 8.99
N ALA A 165 -13.03 -18.73 9.51
CA ALA A 165 -11.68 -18.74 8.97
C ALA A 165 -11.70 -19.10 7.48
N LEU A 166 -10.90 -18.39 6.67
CA LEU A 166 -10.81 -18.66 5.24
C LEU A 166 -10.37 -20.11 4.96
N GLU A 167 -9.55 -20.69 5.85
CA GLU A 167 -9.10 -22.10 5.73
C GLU A 167 -10.25 -23.12 5.74
N VAL A 168 -11.45 -22.78 6.25
CA VAL A 168 -12.63 -23.66 6.16
C VAL A 168 -13.03 -23.89 4.69
N GLY A 169 -12.79 -22.92 3.82
CA GLY A 169 -13.05 -22.99 2.39
C GLY A 169 -12.00 -23.77 1.59
N ALA A 170 -10.92 -24.26 2.20
CA ALA A 170 -9.78 -24.85 1.49
C ALA A 170 -10.09 -26.14 0.70
N HIS A 171 -11.26 -26.74 0.93
CA HIS A 171 -11.75 -27.88 0.17
C HIS A 171 -12.15 -27.52 -1.27
N ASP A 172 -12.49 -26.26 -1.53
CA ASP A 172 -12.68 -25.71 -2.88
C ASP A 172 -11.50 -24.78 -3.20
N PRO A 173 -10.50 -25.23 -3.97
CA PRO A 173 -9.25 -24.49 -4.17
C PRO A 173 -9.46 -23.16 -4.90
N ALA A 174 -10.36 -23.12 -5.90
CA ALA A 174 -10.64 -21.90 -6.63
C ALA A 174 -11.45 -20.90 -5.78
N GLY A 175 -12.45 -21.39 -5.04
CA GLY A 175 -13.21 -20.59 -4.08
C GLY A 175 -12.33 -20.01 -2.98
N TYR A 176 -11.45 -20.82 -2.40
CA TYR A 176 -10.51 -20.39 -1.36
C TYR A 176 -9.56 -19.28 -1.83
N VAL A 177 -8.96 -19.43 -3.02
CA VAL A 177 -8.13 -18.37 -3.61
C VAL A 177 -8.96 -17.12 -3.90
N GLY A 178 -10.18 -17.29 -4.40
CA GLY A 178 -11.12 -16.17 -4.61
C GLY A 178 -11.42 -15.40 -3.33
N GLU A 179 -11.67 -16.08 -2.21
CA GLU A 179 -11.92 -15.45 -0.92
C GLU A 179 -10.68 -14.73 -0.36
N MET A 180 -9.48 -15.32 -0.51
CA MET A 180 -8.21 -14.67 -0.13
C MET A 180 -8.01 -13.37 -0.92
N LEU A 181 -8.19 -13.39 -2.24
CA LEU A 181 -8.06 -12.21 -3.09
C LEU A 181 -9.13 -11.16 -2.80
N ALA A 182 -10.37 -11.59 -2.55
CA ALA A 182 -11.45 -10.69 -2.15
C ALA A 182 -11.18 -10.02 -0.79
N TYR A 183 -10.57 -10.74 0.14
CA TYR A 183 -10.09 -10.16 1.40
C TYR A 183 -9.03 -9.11 1.15
N CYS A 184 -7.96 -9.45 0.41
CA CYS A 184 -6.89 -8.51 0.11
C CYS A 184 -7.40 -7.27 -0.65
N HIS A 185 -8.39 -7.40 -1.54
CA HIS A 185 -9.00 -6.26 -2.22
C HIS A 185 -9.75 -5.33 -1.25
N ARG A 186 -10.48 -5.88 -0.27
CA ARG A 186 -11.14 -5.06 0.77
C ARG A 186 -10.11 -4.31 1.61
N THR A 187 -9.05 -5.01 2.04
CA THR A 187 -7.95 -4.39 2.79
C THR A 187 -7.24 -3.32 1.97
N LEU A 188 -6.98 -3.55 0.69
CA LEU A 188 -6.40 -2.57 -0.23
C LEU A 188 -7.24 -1.29 -0.28
N SER A 189 -8.57 -1.40 -0.35
CA SER A 189 -9.45 -0.23 -0.37
C SER A 189 -9.35 0.61 0.92
N VAL A 190 -9.27 -0.07 2.07
CA VAL A 190 -9.12 0.58 3.38
C VAL A 190 -7.75 1.27 3.50
N GLU A 191 -6.65 0.56 3.20
CA GLU A 191 -5.31 1.15 3.25
C GLU A 191 -5.16 2.33 2.29
N ARG A 192 -5.79 2.24 1.11
CA ARG A 192 -5.82 3.32 0.13
C ARG A 192 -6.51 4.57 0.69
N GLU A 193 -7.66 4.41 1.33
CA GLU A 193 -8.40 5.52 1.94
C GLU A 193 -7.63 6.15 3.10
N LEU A 194 -6.98 5.33 3.93
CA LEU A 194 -6.11 5.80 4.99
C LEU A 194 -4.89 6.56 4.45
N ALA A 195 -4.20 6.02 3.45
CA ALA A 195 -3.06 6.68 2.81
C ALA A 195 -3.47 8.00 2.15
N ARG A 196 -4.62 8.02 1.46
CA ARG A 196 -5.19 9.24 0.86
C ARG A 196 -5.56 10.27 1.93
N GLY A 197 -6.22 9.87 3.00
CA GLY A 197 -6.59 10.81 4.06
C GLY A 197 -5.36 11.41 4.73
N LEU A 198 -4.35 10.60 5.04
CA LEU A 198 -3.19 11.02 5.81
C LEU A 198 -2.19 11.86 5.00
N LEU A 199 -1.95 11.47 3.75
CA LEU A 199 -0.89 12.03 2.90
C LEU A 199 -1.43 12.75 1.67
N GLY A 200 -2.71 12.65 1.37
CA GLY A 200 -3.34 13.38 0.27
C GLY A 200 -3.19 14.89 0.44
N LYS A 201 -3.25 15.58 -0.69
CA LYS A 201 -3.54 17.02 -0.68
C LYS A 201 -5.00 17.14 -0.25
N GLU A 202 -5.31 18.12 0.60
CA GLU A 202 -6.69 18.49 0.91
C GLU A 202 -7.32 19.06 -0.36
N ASP A 203 -7.64 18.20 -1.31
CA ASP A 203 -8.54 18.55 -2.38
C ASP A 203 -9.89 18.65 -1.69
N GLY A 204 -10.42 19.87 -1.55
CA GLY A 204 -11.73 20.12 -0.96
C GLY A 204 -12.81 19.32 -1.68
N GLU A 205 -13.04 18.08 -1.25
CA GLU A 205 -14.07 17.22 -1.80
C GLU A 205 -15.41 17.64 -1.22
N GLY A 206 -16.21 18.35 -2.03
CA GLY A 206 -17.67 18.28 -1.88
C GLY A 206 -18.48 19.56 -2.10
N THR A 207 -18.21 20.38 -3.12
CA THR A 207 -19.32 21.02 -3.88
C THR A 207 -18.89 21.27 -5.32
N ASP A 208 -19.69 20.77 -6.26
CA ASP A 208 -19.69 21.16 -7.66
C ASP A 208 -19.80 22.68 -7.78
N GLY A 209 -18.85 23.32 -8.48
CA GLY A 209 -18.89 24.76 -8.75
C GLY A 209 -17.55 25.46 -8.74
N ARG A 210 -16.84 25.39 -9.89
CA ARG A 210 -16.08 26.49 -10.51
C ARG A 210 -15.73 27.66 -9.55
N ARG A 211 -14.64 27.54 -8.80
CA ARG A 211 -14.07 28.67 -8.06
C ARG A 211 -12.54 28.66 -8.09
N ASN A 212 -12.02 29.62 -8.84
CA ASN A 212 -10.70 30.24 -8.84
C ASN A 212 -9.51 29.38 -8.36
N LYS A 213 -8.87 28.71 -9.31
CA LYS A 213 -7.60 28.00 -9.17
C LYS A 213 -6.37 28.91 -8.99
N GLU A 214 -6.55 30.24 -9.06
CA GLU A 214 -5.45 31.22 -9.12
C GLU A 214 -5.04 31.79 -7.75
N GLU A 215 -5.81 31.55 -6.68
CA GLU A 215 -5.51 32.11 -5.34
C GLU A 215 -4.84 31.10 -4.39
N GLU A 216 -5.02 29.79 -4.58
CA GLU A 216 -4.41 28.76 -3.70
C GLU A 216 -2.95 28.45 -4.06
N GLU A 217 -2.55 28.62 -5.33
CA GLU A 217 -1.14 28.44 -5.73
C GLU A 217 -0.21 29.48 -5.08
N LYS A 218 -0.72 30.68 -4.77
CA LYS A 218 0.07 31.70 -4.07
C LYS A 218 0.22 31.47 -2.57
N SER A 219 -0.68 30.75 -1.93
CA SER A 219 -0.61 30.52 -0.47
C SER A 219 0.29 29.34 -0.12
N ASN A 220 0.42 28.36 -1.01
CA ASN A 220 1.25 27.17 -0.79
C ASN A 220 2.66 27.26 -1.39
N SER A 221 2.91 28.25 -2.26
CA SER A 221 4.22 28.53 -2.85
C SER A 221 5.26 29.11 -1.87
N TYR A 222 4.85 29.57 -0.68
CA TYR A 222 5.79 30.13 0.31
C TYR A 222 6.33 29.10 1.32
N LEU A 223 5.90 27.83 1.24
CA LEU A 223 6.31 26.77 2.18
C LEU A 223 7.12 25.64 1.54
N ALA A 224 7.35 25.67 0.23
CA ALA A 224 8.36 24.83 -0.41
C ALA A 224 9.68 25.62 -0.41
N PRO A 225 10.70 25.23 0.38
CA PRO A 225 12.03 25.74 0.13
C PRO A 225 12.46 25.20 -1.23
N ASP A 226 12.70 26.07 -2.21
CA ASP A 226 13.41 25.74 -3.45
C ASP A 226 14.82 25.29 -3.05
N LEU A 227 14.98 23.99 -2.81
CA LEU A 227 16.22 23.32 -2.48
C LEU A 227 16.74 22.61 -3.73
N ASP A 228 17.50 23.33 -4.56
CA ASP A 228 18.32 22.68 -5.57
C ASP A 228 19.59 22.09 -4.93
N SER A 229 19.67 20.75 -4.93
CA SER A 229 20.86 19.84 -4.83
C SER A 229 21.71 19.94 -3.54
N GLU A 230 21.73 19.01 -2.56
CA GLU A 230 21.85 17.54 -2.63
C GLU A 230 20.96 16.76 -1.61
N ASP A 231 20.11 17.43 -0.83
CA ASP A 231 19.22 16.82 0.17
C ASP A 231 17.74 17.16 -0.08
N ILE A 232 17.21 16.85 -1.26
CA ILE A 232 15.75 16.88 -1.47
C ILE A 232 15.17 15.73 -0.66
N VAL A 233 14.61 16.03 0.50
CA VAL A 233 13.84 15.05 1.28
C VAL A 233 12.57 14.74 0.50
N ILE A 234 12.61 13.65 -0.27
CA ILE A 234 11.44 13.13 -0.98
C ILE A 234 10.47 12.65 0.08
N LEU A 235 9.38 13.39 0.26
CA LEU A 235 8.30 13.00 1.17
C LEU A 235 7.59 11.78 0.60
N MET A 236 7.27 10.82 1.48
CA MET A 236 6.55 9.61 1.08
C MET A 236 5.20 9.96 0.47
N GLU A 237 4.90 9.40 -0.71
CA GLU A 237 3.63 9.61 -1.38
C GLU A 237 2.55 8.64 -0.86
N PRO A 238 1.25 8.93 -1.05
CA PRO A 238 0.18 8.00 -0.69
C PRO A 238 0.35 6.60 -1.31
N ILE A 239 0.91 6.54 -2.53
CA ILE A 239 1.18 5.28 -3.22
C ILE A 239 2.28 4.46 -2.53
N ASP A 240 3.33 5.13 -2.03
CA ASP A 240 4.42 4.48 -1.30
C ASP A 240 3.95 3.91 0.03
N MET A 241 3.08 4.65 0.74
CA MET A 241 2.45 4.18 1.97
C MET A 241 1.59 2.95 1.70
N LEU A 242 0.78 2.98 0.63
CA LEU A 242 -0.07 1.85 0.24
C LEU A 242 0.78 0.62 -0.09
N HIS A 243 1.84 0.79 -0.89
CA HIS A 243 2.78 -0.27 -1.22
C HIS A 243 3.44 -0.84 0.04
N HIS A 244 3.85 0.02 0.97
CA HIS A 244 4.41 -0.42 2.25
C HIS A 244 3.43 -1.24 3.06
N ALA A 245 2.18 -0.77 3.24
CA ALA A 245 1.16 -1.48 4.00
C ALA A 245 0.84 -2.85 3.38
N MET A 246 0.58 -2.89 2.07
CA MET A 246 0.20 -4.12 1.35
C MET A 246 1.36 -5.10 1.18
N GLY A 247 2.62 -4.65 1.24
CA GLY A 247 3.79 -5.53 1.19
C GLY A 247 3.80 -6.59 2.30
N GLY A 248 3.08 -6.37 3.41
CA GLY A 248 2.95 -7.33 4.51
C GLY A 248 2.15 -8.59 4.16
N VAL A 249 1.20 -8.50 3.21
CA VAL A 249 0.34 -9.63 2.82
C VAL A 249 0.84 -10.38 1.58
N ALA A 250 1.75 -9.80 0.81
CA ALA A 250 2.26 -10.39 -0.42
C ALA A 250 2.86 -11.79 -0.20
N ARG A 251 3.77 -11.94 0.77
CA ARG A 251 4.44 -13.23 1.06
C ARG A 251 3.49 -14.30 1.59
N PRO A 252 2.64 -14.03 2.61
CA PRO A 252 1.63 -14.99 3.07
C PRO A 252 0.66 -15.41 1.96
N LEU A 253 0.14 -14.45 1.18
CA LEU A 253 -0.79 -14.71 0.07
C LEU A 253 -0.14 -15.62 -0.97
N GLN A 254 1.07 -15.26 -1.43
CA GLN A 254 1.84 -16.04 -2.39
C GLN A 254 2.06 -17.47 -1.88
N SER A 255 2.54 -17.63 -0.65
CA SER A 255 2.78 -18.96 -0.06
C SER A 255 1.52 -19.83 -0.05
N ARG A 256 0.37 -19.27 0.32
CA ARG A 256 -0.91 -20.01 0.34
C ARG A 256 -1.39 -20.38 -1.06
N ILE A 257 -1.30 -19.46 -2.03
CA ILE A 257 -1.69 -19.76 -3.41
C ILE A 257 -0.79 -20.84 -4.02
N PHE A 258 0.52 -20.79 -3.77
CA PHE A 258 1.44 -21.85 -4.21
C PHE A 258 1.14 -23.20 -3.54
N GLN A 259 0.76 -23.22 -2.27
CA GLN A 259 0.33 -24.45 -1.59
C GLN A 259 -0.90 -25.06 -2.27
N VAL A 260 -1.90 -24.23 -2.61
CA VAL A 260 -3.11 -24.67 -3.33
C VAL A 260 -2.76 -25.24 -4.71
N ILE A 261 -1.97 -24.52 -5.49
CA ILE A 261 -1.52 -24.98 -6.82
C ILE A 261 -0.72 -26.28 -6.71
N SER A 262 0.15 -26.40 -5.70
CA SER A 262 0.94 -27.61 -5.46
C SER A 262 0.05 -28.82 -5.12
N SER A 263 -1.00 -28.62 -4.32
CA SER A 263 -2.00 -29.66 -4.02
C SER A 263 -2.72 -30.12 -5.28
N LEU A 264 -3.22 -29.17 -6.08
CA LEU A 264 -3.90 -29.44 -7.34
C LEU A 264 -3.02 -30.22 -8.33
N ARG A 265 -1.73 -29.89 -8.38
CA ARG A 265 -0.74 -30.60 -9.21
C ARG A 265 -0.50 -32.03 -8.72
N GLN A 266 -0.41 -32.23 -7.40
CA GLN A 266 -0.23 -33.57 -6.83
C GLN A 266 -1.45 -34.47 -7.09
N GLU A 267 -2.66 -33.93 -6.94
CA GLU A 267 -3.91 -34.63 -7.25
C GLU A 267 -3.98 -35.06 -8.72
N TYR A 268 -3.58 -34.17 -9.63
CA TYR A 268 -3.48 -34.48 -11.06
C TYR A 268 -2.51 -35.64 -11.34
N ASN A 269 -1.31 -35.60 -10.73
CA ASN A 269 -0.28 -36.62 -10.94
C ASN A 269 -0.69 -38.00 -10.37
N HIS A 270 -1.38 -38.04 -9.23
CA HIS A 270 -1.86 -39.31 -8.64
C HIS A 270 -2.93 -39.96 -9.51
N ALA A 271 -3.86 -39.16 -10.06
CA ALA A 271 -4.87 -39.65 -11.00
C ALA A 271 -4.26 -40.23 -12.31
N GLY A 272 -3.05 -39.79 -12.68
CA GLY A 272 -2.28 -40.35 -13.79
C GLY A 272 -1.47 -41.61 -13.43
N SER A 273 -0.90 -41.66 -12.23
CA SER A 273 -0.01 -42.75 -11.79
C SER A 273 -0.74 -44.06 -11.44
N ASP A 274 -1.90 -44.00 -10.77
CA ASP A 274 -2.68 -45.20 -10.40
C ASP A 274 -3.13 -46.00 -11.64
N LYS A 275 -3.23 -45.35 -12.80
CA LYS A 275 -3.57 -46.01 -14.06
C LYS A 275 -2.40 -46.77 -14.69
N ILE A 276 -1.15 -46.37 -14.43
CA ILE A 276 0.03 -47.05 -14.99
C ILE A 276 0.30 -48.35 -14.24
N SER A 277 0.05 -48.40 -12.93
CA SER A 277 0.19 -49.62 -12.13
C SER A 277 -0.94 -50.62 -12.42
N ASP A 278 -2.19 -50.17 -12.57
CA ASP A 278 -3.33 -51.03 -12.90
C ASP A 278 -3.35 -51.49 -14.36
N SER A 279 -2.92 -50.66 -15.31
CA SER A 279 -2.76 -51.11 -16.70
C SER A 279 -1.65 -52.16 -16.83
N LYS A 280 -0.56 -52.06 -16.06
CA LYS A 280 0.51 -53.08 -16.03
C LYS A 280 0.09 -54.36 -15.30
N SER A 281 -0.71 -54.26 -14.24
CA SER A 281 -1.22 -55.44 -13.51
C SER A 281 -2.31 -56.17 -14.31
N SER A 282 -3.15 -55.44 -15.02
CA SER A 282 -4.20 -55.97 -15.90
C SER A 282 -3.62 -56.54 -17.20
N ALA A 283 -2.66 -55.87 -17.84
CA ALA A 283 -1.92 -56.44 -18.97
C ALA A 283 -1.15 -57.72 -18.59
N ARG A 284 -0.61 -57.81 -17.37
CA ARG A 284 0.06 -59.03 -16.88
C ARG A 284 -0.89 -60.19 -16.56
N ARG A 285 -2.17 -59.91 -16.27
CA ARG A 285 -3.22 -60.93 -16.09
C ARG A 285 -3.91 -61.33 -17.41
N GLN A 286 -4.04 -60.40 -18.36
CA GLN A 286 -4.64 -60.70 -19.67
C GLN A 286 -3.74 -61.59 -20.56
N VAL A 287 -2.42 -61.56 -20.37
CA VAL A 287 -1.51 -62.49 -21.06
C VAL A 287 -1.69 -63.94 -20.58
N SER A 288 -2.29 -64.19 -19.40
CA SER A 288 -2.64 -65.56 -18.97
C SER A 288 -4.04 -66.04 -19.37
N ASP A 289 -4.93 -65.15 -19.83
CA ASP A 289 -6.36 -65.47 -20.03
C ASP A 289 -6.86 -65.31 -21.48
N ALA A 290 -5.99 -64.96 -22.42
CA ALA A 290 -6.30 -64.82 -23.85
C ALA A 290 -6.43 -66.16 -24.61
N LEU A 291 -7.07 -67.18 -23.99
CA LEU A 291 -7.50 -68.42 -24.65
C LEU A 291 -9.03 -68.62 -24.68
N SER A 292 -9.85 -67.71 -24.14
CA SER A 292 -11.30 -67.77 -24.39
C SER A 292 -11.99 -66.41 -24.30
N GLY A 293 -12.72 -66.04 -25.35
CA GLY A 293 -13.82 -65.08 -25.27
C GLY A 293 -13.60 -63.76 -25.99
N THR A 294 -14.55 -63.45 -26.87
CA THR A 294 -14.67 -62.28 -27.75
C THR A 294 -14.73 -60.93 -27.01
N PRO A 295 -14.11 -59.85 -27.53
CA PRO A 295 -14.20 -58.53 -26.91
C PRO A 295 -15.45 -57.79 -27.40
N ASP A 296 -16.37 -57.52 -26.48
CA ASP A 296 -17.49 -56.61 -26.69
C ASP A 296 -17.00 -55.16 -26.46
N GLN A 297 -16.87 -54.40 -27.54
CA GLN A 297 -16.32 -53.03 -27.56
C GLN A 297 -17.42 -52.00 -27.29
N THR A 298 -17.89 -51.83 -26.05
CA THR A 298 -18.76 -50.64 -25.76
C THR A 298 -18.71 -50.06 -24.34
N THR A 299 -17.78 -50.44 -23.46
CA THR A 299 -17.85 -50.01 -22.04
C THR A 299 -16.49 -49.66 -21.42
N MET A 300 -15.68 -48.83 -22.09
CA MET A 300 -14.30 -48.53 -21.63
C MET A 300 -13.86 -47.06 -21.72
N LEU A 301 -14.78 -46.07 -21.80
CA LEU A 301 -14.37 -44.67 -22.00
C LEU A 301 -14.90 -43.60 -21.03
N GLU A 302 -15.88 -43.85 -20.15
CA GLU A 302 -16.57 -42.70 -19.49
C GLU A 302 -16.35 -42.48 -17.99
N PHE A 303 -15.61 -43.31 -17.25
CA PHE A 303 -15.65 -43.23 -15.77
C PHE A 303 -14.40 -42.69 -15.06
N SER A 304 -13.43 -42.08 -15.77
CA SER A 304 -12.14 -41.73 -15.17
C SER A 304 -11.59 -40.33 -15.47
N GLU A 305 -12.44 -39.42 -15.95
CA GLU A 305 -12.09 -38.02 -16.25
C GLU A 305 -12.44 -36.95 -15.18
N PRO A 306 -13.29 -37.16 -14.15
CA PRO A 306 -13.80 -36.01 -13.38
C PRO A 306 -12.75 -35.34 -12.48
N ALA A 307 -11.80 -36.09 -11.91
CA ALA A 307 -10.81 -35.54 -10.97
C ALA A 307 -9.70 -34.71 -11.67
N SER A 308 -9.16 -35.20 -12.79
CA SER A 308 -8.17 -34.46 -13.58
C SER A 308 -8.78 -33.23 -14.23
N ARG A 309 -10.03 -33.33 -14.73
CA ARG A 309 -10.78 -32.19 -15.26
C ARG A 309 -11.07 -31.15 -14.19
N HIS A 310 -11.39 -31.57 -12.96
CA HIS A 310 -11.61 -30.64 -11.84
C HIS A 310 -10.35 -29.85 -11.50
N SER A 311 -9.19 -30.52 -11.38
CA SER A 311 -7.91 -29.85 -11.09
C SER A 311 -7.52 -28.83 -12.17
N ILE A 312 -7.62 -29.23 -13.46
CA ILE A 312 -7.35 -28.33 -14.58
C ILE A 312 -8.32 -27.13 -14.58
N THR A 313 -9.61 -27.37 -14.37
CA THR A 313 -10.62 -26.29 -14.31
C THR A 313 -10.34 -25.33 -13.16
N ALA A 314 -9.95 -25.85 -11.99
CA ALA A 314 -9.58 -25.04 -10.84
C ALA A 314 -8.35 -24.18 -11.12
N LEU A 315 -7.31 -24.72 -11.78
CA LEU A 315 -6.12 -23.97 -12.18
C LEU A 315 -6.45 -22.82 -13.13
N TYR A 316 -7.28 -23.06 -14.15
CA TYR A 316 -7.74 -21.99 -15.06
C TYR A 316 -8.54 -20.91 -14.32
N SER A 317 -9.41 -21.32 -13.38
CA SER A 317 -10.17 -20.38 -12.54
C SER A 317 -9.25 -19.52 -11.67
N ILE A 318 -8.25 -20.13 -11.03
CA ILE A 318 -7.24 -19.41 -10.23
C ILE A 318 -6.46 -18.41 -11.09
N CYS A 319 -6.03 -18.79 -12.29
CA CYS A 319 -5.34 -17.88 -13.21
C CYS A 319 -6.23 -16.68 -13.60
N GLY A 320 -7.51 -16.93 -13.90
CA GLY A 320 -8.48 -15.88 -14.19
C GLY A 320 -8.69 -14.92 -13.02
N LEU A 321 -8.78 -15.45 -11.79
CA LEU A 321 -8.90 -14.65 -10.57
C LEU A 321 -7.67 -13.77 -10.34
N LEU A 322 -6.47 -14.29 -10.58
CA LEU A 322 -5.22 -13.52 -10.46
C LEU A 322 -5.14 -12.38 -11.48
N LEU A 323 -5.48 -12.64 -12.74
CA LEU A 323 -5.53 -11.60 -13.78
C LEU A 323 -6.54 -10.50 -13.45
N PHE A 324 -7.73 -10.90 -12.97
CA PHE A 324 -8.73 -9.94 -12.50
C PHE A 324 -8.21 -9.11 -11.32
N TYR A 325 -7.58 -9.75 -10.33
CA TYR A 325 -7.05 -9.06 -9.16
C TYR A 325 -5.95 -8.06 -9.50
N ARG A 326 -5.05 -8.39 -10.44
CA ARG A 326 -4.06 -7.46 -11.00
C ARG A 326 -4.72 -6.21 -11.59
N GLY A 327 -5.75 -6.39 -12.41
CA GLY A 327 -6.52 -5.27 -12.98
C GLY A 327 -7.23 -4.42 -11.90
N ALA A 328 -7.76 -5.07 -10.86
CA ALA A 328 -8.39 -4.39 -9.74
C ALA A 328 -7.38 -3.54 -8.93
N ILE A 329 -6.16 -4.05 -8.70
CA ILE A 329 -5.07 -3.30 -8.05
C ILE A 329 -4.69 -2.08 -8.90
N ALA A 330 -4.46 -2.27 -10.21
CA ALA A 330 -4.09 -1.18 -11.11
C ALA A 330 -5.13 -0.04 -11.08
N LYS A 331 -6.42 -0.39 -11.09
CA LYS A 331 -7.52 0.57 -10.97
C LYS A 331 -7.58 1.25 -9.59
N ALA A 332 -7.23 0.54 -8.53
CA ALA A 332 -7.18 1.11 -7.18
C ALA A 332 -6.02 2.11 -7.04
N ILE A 333 -4.87 1.81 -7.65
CA ILE A 333 -3.70 2.69 -7.72
C ILE A 333 -4.01 3.94 -8.56
N ALA A 334 -4.61 3.79 -9.73
CA ALA A 334 -4.99 4.92 -10.60
C ALA A 334 -5.89 5.94 -9.86
N ARG A 335 -6.80 5.45 -9.00
CA ARG A 335 -7.66 6.32 -8.17
C ARG A 335 -6.92 7.12 -7.10
N LEU A 336 -5.71 6.72 -6.69
CA LEU A 336 -4.87 7.51 -5.79
C LEU A 336 -4.12 8.63 -6.51
N CYS A 337 -3.91 8.48 -7.82
CA CYS A 337 -3.20 9.42 -8.67
C CYS A 337 -4.11 9.93 -9.81
N PRO A 338 -5.19 10.70 -9.50
CA PRO A 338 -6.18 11.09 -10.51
C PRO A 338 -5.64 12.01 -11.63
N ASN A 339 -4.37 12.46 -11.55
CA ASN A 339 -3.75 13.37 -12.51
C ASN A 339 -2.93 12.69 -13.61
N VAL A 340 -2.86 11.35 -13.67
CA VAL A 340 -2.02 10.64 -14.66
C VAL A 340 -2.79 10.13 -15.88
N GLU A 341 -4.13 10.06 -15.82
CA GLU A 341 -4.94 9.58 -16.95
C GLU A 341 -5.35 10.73 -17.89
N ALA A 342 -4.39 11.27 -18.64
CA ALA A 342 -4.69 12.07 -19.83
C ALA A 342 -3.90 11.66 -21.08
N GLU A 343 -2.92 10.76 -21.00
CA GLU A 343 -2.23 10.27 -22.19
C GLU A 343 -2.09 8.74 -22.20
N GLU A 344 -2.51 8.17 -23.34
CA GLU A 344 -2.25 6.82 -23.85
C GLU A 344 -3.11 5.65 -23.36
N GLU A 345 -4.36 5.60 -23.84
CA GLU A 345 -4.89 4.31 -24.33
C GLU A 345 -4.31 4.01 -25.74
N PRO A 346 -3.63 2.88 -25.96
CA PRO A 346 -3.30 2.46 -27.32
C PRO A 346 -4.53 1.80 -27.97
N GLN A 347 -5.06 2.44 -29.02
CA GLN A 347 -6.12 1.88 -29.84
C GLN A 347 -5.69 0.57 -30.53
N PRO A 348 -6.57 -0.44 -30.65
CA PRO A 348 -6.26 -1.67 -31.37
C PRO A 348 -6.35 -1.42 -32.88
N SER A 349 -5.20 -1.34 -33.55
CA SER A 349 -5.12 -1.36 -35.00
C SER A 349 -5.33 -2.79 -35.53
N LYS A 350 -6.19 -2.89 -36.54
CA LYS A 350 -6.53 -4.12 -37.26
C LYS A 350 -5.39 -4.55 -38.19
N GLY A 351 -5.07 -5.85 -38.12
CA GLY A 351 -4.70 -6.69 -39.26
C GLY A 351 -3.23 -6.68 -39.66
N GLU A 352 -2.58 -7.84 -39.55
CA GLU A 352 -2.21 -8.63 -40.73
C GLU A 352 -1.76 -10.06 -40.35
N SER A 353 -1.95 -10.94 -41.32
CA SER A 353 -1.80 -12.39 -41.37
C SER A 353 -0.50 -13.00 -40.84
N GLY A 354 -0.66 -14.09 -40.06
CA GLY A 354 -0.20 -15.44 -40.44
C GLY A 354 1.29 -15.77 -40.35
N GLN A 355 1.66 -16.59 -39.35
CA GLN A 355 2.43 -17.82 -39.59
C GLN A 355 2.33 -18.79 -38.41
N GLU A 356 1.81 -19.98 -38.68
CA GLU A 356 1.79 -21.14 -37.79
C GLU A 356 3.23 -21.63 -37.54
N ARG A 357 3.61 -21.77 -36.27
CA ARG A 357 4.62 -22.73 -35.83
C ARG A 357 4.21 -23.33 -34.49
N GLU A 358 3.98 -24.64 -34.53
CA GLU A 358 3.87 -25.54 -33.39
C GLU A 358 5.21 -25.55 -32.63
N ASP A 359 5.20 -25.25 -31.33
CA ASP A 359 6.20 -25.69 -30.36
C ASP A 359 5.51 -25.79 -29.00
N GLY A 360 5.38 -27.01 -28.49
CA GLY A 360 4.50 -27.40 -27.39
C GLY A 360 5.17 -27.52 -26.02
N GLU A 361 6.17 -26.70 -25.70
CA GLU A 361 6.92 -26.83 -24.43
C GLU A 361 6.98 -25.56 -23.55
N ASP A 362 6.28 -24.47 -23.90
CA ASP A 362 6.43 -23.17 -23.20
C ASP A 362 5.21 -22.71 -22.35
N GLU A 363 4.17 -23.53 -22.16
CA GLU A 363 3.03 -23.08 -21.33
C GLU A 363 3.33 -23.03 -19.83
N GLU A 364 4.15 -23.94 -19.30
CA GLU A 364 4.48 -23.96 -17.85
C GLU A 364 5.31 -22.73 -17.43
N ASP A 365 6.29 -22.33 -18.24
CA ASP A 365 7.11 -21.15 -17.99
C ASP A 365 6.35 -19.84 -18.23
N ARG A 366 5.40 -19.83 -19.17
CA ARG A 366 4.49 -18.69 -19.38
C ARG A 366 3.51 -18.51 -18.23
N VAL A 367 2.96 -19.59 -17.67
CA VAL A 367 2.07 -19.50 -16.51
C VAL A 367 2.86 -19.09 -15.26
N SER A 368 4.07 -19.63 -15.07
CA SER A 368 4.95 -19.24 -13.97
C SER A 368 5.38 -17.77 -14.08
N SER A 369 5.80 -17.32 -15.28
CA SER A 369 6.16 -15.92 -15.55
C SER A 369 4.97 -14.98 -15.45
N ALA A 370 3.78 -15.37 -15.93
CA ALA A 370 2.56 -14.57 -15.82
C ALA A 370 2.06 -14.49 -14.37
N LEU A 371 2.26 -15.54 -13.56
CA LEU A 371 2.04 -15.49 -12.11
C LEU A 371 3.02 -14.51 -11.46
N GLN A 372 4.28 -14.54 -11.86
CA GLN A 372 5.32 -13.70 -11.28
C GLN A 372 5.13 -12.21 -11.63
N ASP A 373 4.70 -11.91 -12.86
CA ASP A 373 4.36 -10.56 -13.35
C ASP A 373 2.98 -10.05 -12.89
N ALA A 374 2.11 -10.93 -12.39
CA ALA A 374 0.84 -10.53 -11.79
C ALA A 374 0.93 -10.31 -10.28
N ILE A 375 2.02 -10.76 -9.65
CA ILE A 375 2.24 -10.73 -8.20
C ILE A 375 3.25 -9.64 -7.80
N LEU A 376 4.17 -9.25 -8.68
CA LEU A 376 5.00 -8.04 -8.58
C LEU A 376 4.23 -6.83 -9.12
#